data_AF-B0XHP2-F1
#
_entry.id   AF-B0XHP2-F1
#
_cell.length_a   1.000
_cell.length_b   1.000
_cell.length_c   1.000
_cell.angle_alpha   90.00
_cell.angle_beta   90.00
_cell.angle_gamma   90.00
#
_symmetry.space_group_name_H-M   'P 1'
#
loop_
_entity.id
_entity.type
_entity.pdbx_description
1 polymer ?
#
loop_
_entity_poly.entity_id
_entity_poly.type
_entity_poly.pdbx_seq_one_letter_code
_entity_poly.pdbx_strand_id
1 'polypeptide(L)' 'MSHKKIFGNWSKSLLLLLSVLLVLNYNARARTSDRLKVTMPHGGVLVGRYLHSFTGRGILAFLGVPYAKPPVGDLRFKD' A
#
# COMPACT_ATOMS: atom_id res chain seq x y z
N MET A 1 -5.88 -53.10 -19.15
CA MET A 1 -5.99 -51.79 -19.83
C MET A 1 -6.48 -50.76 -18.83
N SER A 2 -5.90 -49.55 -18.87
CA SER A 2 -6.30 -48.35 -18.13
C SER A 2 -5.59 -48.06 -16.80
N HIS A 3 -4.29 -47.80 -16.89
CA HIS A 3 -3.51 -47.08 -15.89
C HIS A 3 -3.49 -45.57 -16.23
N LYS A 4 -4.67 -44.92 -16.28
CA LYS A 4 -4.79 -43.48 -16.60
C LYS A 4 -5.84 -42.77 -15.73
N LYS A 5 -5.60 -42.68 -14.42
CA LYS A 5 -6.39 -41.79 -13.53
C LYS A 5 -5.57 -40.90 -12.58
N ILE A 6 -4.24 -41.00 -12.60
CA ILE A 6 -3.37 -40.27 -11.65
C ILE A 6 -2.97 -38.87 -12.19
N PHE A 7 -2.92 -38.69 -13.51
CA PHE A 7 -2.44 -37.45 -14.15
C PHE A 7 -3.44 -36.27 -14.16
N GLY A 8 -4.74 -36.50 -13.93
CA GLY A 8 -5.79 -35.48 -14.12
C GLY A 8 -6.04 -34.53 -12.95
N ASN A 9 -5.45 -34.80 -11.77
CA ASN A 9 -5.67 -33.98 -10.58
C ASN A 9 -4.65 -32.83 -10.44
N TRP A 10 -3.49 -32.94 -11.08
CA TRP A 10 -2.41 -31.96 -10.94
C TRP A 10 -2.76 -30.61 -11.56
N SER A 11 -3.49 -30.59 -12.68
CA SER A 11 -3.95 -29.35 -13.31
C SER A 11 -4.99 -28.63 -12.44
N LYS A 12 -5.90 -29.37 -11.80
CA LYS A 12 -6.89 -28.81 -10.88
C LYS A 12 -6.24 -28.28 -9.61
N SER A 13 -5.26 -29.00 -9.07
CA SER A 13 -4.46 -28.52 -7.94
C SER A 13 -3.67 -27.26 -8.27
N LEU A 14 -3.11 -27.16 -9.49
CA LEU A 14 -2.41 -25.97 -9.97
C LEU A 14 -3.37 -24.77 -10.12
N LEU A 15 -4.55 -25.00 -10.69
CA LEU A 15 -5.59 -23.96 -10.82
C LEU A 15 -6.10 -23.49 -9.44
N LEU A 16 -6.27 -24.41 -8.50
CA LEU A 16 -6.64 -24.08 -7.12
C LEU A 16 -5.53 -23.27 -6.45
N LEU A 17 -4.27 -23.68 -6.56
CA LEU A 17 -3.12 -22.93 -6.02
C LEU A 17 -3.01 -21.54 -6.65
N LEU A 18 -3.21 -21.41 -7.97
CA LEU A 18 -3.23 -20.14 -8.68
C LEU A 18 -4.39 -19.25 -8.18
N SER A 19 -5.58 -19.81 -8.00
CA SER A 19 -6.75 -19.07 -7.50
C SER A 19 -6.55 -18.58 -6.06
N VAL A 20 -5.94 -19.42 -5.21
CA VAL A 20 -5.59 -19.07 -3.83
C VAL A 20 -4.53 -17.97 -3.83
N LEU A 21 -3.49 -18.09 -4.65
CA LEU A 21 -2.50 -17.02 -4.83
C LEU A 21 -3.13 -15.71 -5.29
N LEU A 22 -4.08 -15.75 -6.23
CA LEU A 22 -4.82 -14.57 -6.71
C LEU A 22 -5.65 -13.92 -5.59
N VAL A 23 -6.35 -14.71 -4.78
CA VAL A 23 -7.12 -14.23 -3.63
C VAL A 23 -6.19 -13.64 -2.56
N LEU A 24 -5.07 -14.29 -2.27
CA LEU A 24 -4.09 -13.78 -1.30
C LEU A 24 -3.48 -12.44 -1.76
N ASN A 25 -3.13 -12.32 -3.05
CA ASN A 25 -2.62 -11.06 -3.61
C ASN A 25 -3.67 -9.93 -3.57
N TYR A 26 -4.95 -10.24 -3.78
CA TYR A 26 -6.02 -9.25 -3.69
C TYR A 26 -6.19 -8.71 -2.27
N ASN A 27 -6.12 -9.59 -1.26
CA ASN A 27 -6.26 -9.24 0.15
C ASN A 27 -5.01 -8.57 0.74
N ALA A 28 -3.83 -8.78 0.15
CA ALA A 28 -2.56 -8.17 0.58
C ALA A 28 -2.46 -6.66 0.28
N ARG A 29 -3.46 -6.04 -0.36
CA ARG A 29 -3.48 -4.60 -0.59
C ARG A 29 -3.58 -3.87 0.75
N ALA A 30 -2.54 -3.11 1.10
CA ALA A 30 -2.56 -2.21 2.26
C ALA A 30 -3.72 -1.20 2.11
N ARG A 31 -4.76 -1.36 2.93
CA ARG A 31 -5.91 -0.46 2.98
C ARG A 31 -5.53 0.78 3.78
N THR A 32 -5.19 1.89 3.12
CA THR A 32 -5.17 3.20 3.78
C THR A 32 -6.56 3.83 3.67
N SER A 33 -7.06 4.43 4.76
CA SER A 33 -8.36 5.12 4.76
C SER A 33 -8.35 6.27 3.75
N ASP A 34 -9.43 6.49 3.01
CA ASP A 34 -9.53 7.62 2.08
C ASP A 34 -9.43 8.97 2.79
N ARG A 35 -9.80 9.04 4.08
CA ARG A 35 -9.61 10.23 4.92
C ARG A 35 -8.15 10.56 5.20
N LEU A 36 -7.24 9.61 4.97
CA LEU A 36 -5.80 9.80 5.11
C LEU A 36 -5.12 10.17 3.80
N LYS A 37 -5.88 10.36 2.70
CA LYS A 37 -5.34 10.83 1.42
C LYS A 37 -5.75 12.29 1.22
N VAL A 38 -4.77 13.17 1.06
CA VAL A 38 -4.99 14.60 0.83
C VAL A 38 -4.27 15.02 -0.44
N THR A 39 -4.97 15.74 -1.32
CA THR A 39 -4.40 16.29 -2.54
C THR A 39 -3.89 17.71 -2.27
N MET A 40 -2.62 17.95 -2.57
CA MET A 40 -1.97 19.27 -2.43
C MET A 40 -2.26 20.15 -3.65
N PRO A 41 -2.11 21.49 -3.56
CA PRO A 41 -2.37 22.41 -4.68
C PRO A 41 -1.56 22.12 -5.95
N HIS A 42 -0.35 21.58 -5.78
CA HIS A 42 0.54 21.18 -6.88
C HIS A 42 0.23 19.76 -7.43
N GLY A 43 -0.91 19.17 -7.07
CA GLY A 43 -1.38 17.86 -7.57
C GLY A 43 -0.74 16.63 -6.91
N GLY A 44 0.20 16.81 -5.98
CA GLY A 44 0.77 15.70 -5.21
C GLY A 44 -0.21 15.14 -4.19
N VAL A 45 -0.17 13.82 -3.96
CA VAL A 45 -1.01 13.15 -2.95
C VAL A 45 -0.18 12.85 -1.71
N LEU A 46 -0.66 13.31 -0.57
CA LEU A 46 -0.09 13.06 0.74
C LEU A 46 -0.89 11.97 1.46
N VAL A 47 -0.21 10.94 1.94
CA VAL A 47 -0.83 9.85 2.71
C VAL A 47 -0.42 9.97 4.17
N GLY A 48 -1.39 10.22 5.04
CA GLY A 48 -1.23 10.31 6.49
C GLY A 48 -1.40 8.97 7.20
N ARG A 49 -1.36 9.02 8.53
CA ARG A 49 -1.65 7.89 9.43
C ARG A 49 -2.53 8.32 10.60
N TYR A 50 -3.21 7.36 11.21
CA TYR A 50 -3.94 7.61 12.45
C TYR A 50 -2.99 7.51 13.65
N LEU A 51 -3.05 8.48 14.56
CA LEU A 51 -2.34 8.46 15.83
C LEU A 51 -3.34 8.68 16.97
N HIS A 52 -2.92 8.34 18.19
CA HIS A 52 -3.65 8.68 19.40
C HIS A 52 -2.84 9.66 20.23
N SER A 53 -3.52 10.67 20.77
CA SER A 53 -2.98 11.50 21.85
C SER A 53 -2.81 10.67 23.13
N PHE A 54 -2.08 11.24 24.09
CA PHE A 54 -1.93 10.63 25.42
C PHE A 54 -3.27 10.34 26.11
N THR A 55 -4.28 11.20 25.92
CA THR A 55 -5.63 11.02 26.47
C THR A 55 -6.54 10.14 25.60
N GLY A 56 -6.01 9.53 24.54
CA GLY A 56 -6.73 8.58 23.68
C GLY A 56 -7.48 9.19 22.49
N ARG A 57 -7.57 10.52 22.38
CA ARG A 57 -8.17 11.18 21.21
C ARG A 57 -7.41 10.86 19.94
N GLY A 58 -8.15 10.51 18.88
CA GLY A 58 -7.58 10.18 17.58
C GLY A 58 -7.16 11.42 16.77
N ILE A 59 -6.09 11.27 16.01
CA ILE A 59 -5.44 12.33 15.24
C ILE A 59 -5.17 11.81 13.83
N LEU A 60 -5.57 12.57 12.80
CA LEU A 60 -5.12 12.37 11.44
C LEU A 60 -3.76 13.06 11.28
N ALA A 61 -2.68 12.28 11.25
CA ALA A 61 -1.33 12.80 11.25
C ALA A 61 -0.71 12.76 9.86
N PHE A 62 -0.31 13.93 9.37
CA PHE A 62 0.38 14.14 8.11
C PHE A 62 1.76 14.74 8.41
N LEU A 63 2.82 13.96 8.27
CA LEU A 63 4.17 14.30 8.74
C LEU A 63 5.15 14.32 7.57
N GLY A 64 6.21 15.12 7.67
CA GLY A 64 7.26 15.20 6.65
C GLY A 64 6.78 15.84 5.33
N VAL A 65 5.79 16.73 5.39
CA VAL A 65 5.24 17.38 4.20
C VAL A 65 6.27 18.35 3.63
N PRO A 66 6.74 18.15 2.38
CA PRO A 66 7.69 19.07 1.77
C PRO A 66 7.00 20.41 1.48
N TYR A 67 7.58 21.49 2.00
CA TYR A 67 7.11 22.87 1.78
C TYR A 67 8.04 23.68 0.88
N ALA A 68 9.24 23.16 0.62
CA ALA A 68 10.26 23.77 -0.22
C ALA A 68 11.12 22.66 -0.86
N LYS A 69 11.94 23.05 -1.83
CA LYS A 69 12.99 22.16 -2.35
C LYS A 69 14.05 21.94 -1.25
N PRO A 70 14.64 20.73 -1.14
CA PRO A 70 15.70 20.49 -0.17
C PRO A 70 16.86 21.49 -0.35
N PRO A 71 17.33 22.19 0.70
CA PRO A 71 18.36 23.23 0.60
C PRO A 71 19.77 22.63 0.53
N VAL A 72 19.99 21.76 -0.46
CA VAL A 72 21.24 21.02 -0.68
C VAL A 72 21.93 21.48 -1.98
N GLY A 73 23.24 21.23 -2.08
CA GLY A 73 24.04 21.64 -3.25
C GLY A 73 23.98 23.15 -3.47
N ASP A 74 23.67 23.57 -4.69
CA ASP A 74 23.56 24.99 -5.07
C ASP A 74 22.38 25.72 -4.43
N LEU A 75 21.45 25.01 -3.77
CA LEU A 75 20.37 25.61 -2.98
C LEU A 75 20.80 25.91 -1.54
N ARG A 76 21.97 25.44 -1.11
CA ARG A 76 22.50 25.73 0.21
C ARG A 76 22.79 27.23 0.32
N PHE A 77 22.31 27.86 1.38
CA PHE A 77 22.48 29.29 1.65
C PHE A 77 21.84 30.23 0.61
N LYS A 78 20.85 29.76 -0.18
CA LYS A 78 20.03 30.62 -1.02
C LYS A 78 18.75 31.01 -0.28
N ASP A 79 18.37 32.29 -0.44
CA ASP A 79 17.15 32.88 0.09
C ASP A 79 15.93 32.61 -0.81
#